data_AF-A0A2W1BQ12-F1
#
_entry.id   AF-A0A2W1BQ12-F1
#
_cell.length_a   1.000
_cell.length_b   1.000
_cell.length_c   1.000
_cell.angle_alpha   90.00
_cell.angle_beta   90.00
_cell.angle_gamma   90.00
#
_symmetry.space_group_name_H-M   'P 1'
#
loop_
_entity.id
_entity.type
_entity.pdbx_description
1 polymer ?
#
loop_
_entity_poly.entity_id
_entity_poly.type
_entity_poly.pdbx_seq_one_letter_code
_entity_poly.pdbx_strand_id
1 'polypeptide(L)'
;MAEKHYVDKDVQSMLLPLNLMQTIALYPKYSIWNNVITPNSAISNVLSLCATMAATIVHIYEVFELCYDADVVFKYIVSSIQYFASFFDIFLTCIGFNFYYFICIFHSKNNVSFVLKFQKVHRFLTDSKRKRFIFWNWITMASLIIFDVAVLIYIHVKLHFPLYNLFCCLMSISFDVSMNYALRLMKLLSDKIEVWNMEAQNLRLLHHSNSDMHCQNMFKAYVQILECYNLFKCSFQQIVCITDVFFCIF
;
A
#
# COMPACT_ATOMS: atom_id res chain seq x y z
N MET A 1 -11.98 28.95 9.59
CA MET A 1 -12.86 27.81 9.97
C MET A 1 -12.11 26.55 9.57
N ALA A 2 -11.64 25.73 10.52
CA ALA A 2 -10.92 24.50 10.18
C ALA A 2 -11.87 23.58 9.39
N GLU A 3 -11.54 23.28 8.13
CA GLU A 3 -12.26 22.30 7.31
C GLU A 3 -12.26 20.98 8.10
N LYS A 4 -13.42 20.54 8.60
CA LYS A 4 -13.51 19.29 9.36
C LYS A 4 -13.09 18.15 8.44
N HIS A 5 -12.05 17.39 8.82
CA HIS A 5 -11.54 16.22 8.08
C HIS A 5 -12.48 15.02 8.19
N TYR A 6 -13.76 15.21 7.85
CA TYR A 6 -14.79 14.19 7.94
C TYR A 6 -14.80 13.33 6.68
N VAL A 7 -14.71 12.01 6.86
CA VAL A 7 -14.75 11.02 5.80
C VAL A 7 -16.15 10.44 5.69
N ASP A 8 -16.69 10.38 4.48
CA ASP A 8 -17.98 9.75 4.26
C ASP A 8 -17.89 8.24 4.47
N LYS A 9 -18.97 7.66 5.00
CA LYS A 9 -19.02 6.22 5.31
C LYS A 9 -18.77 5.34 4.08
N ASP A 10 -19.14 5.81 2.90
CA ASP A 10 -18.93 5.09 1.66
C ASP A 10 -17.45 5.08 1.24
N VAL A 11 -16.78 6.24 1.25
CA VAL A 11 -15.32 6.32 1.03
C VAL A 11 -14.56 5.54 2.10
N GLN A 12 -14.97 5.64 3.35
CA GLN A 12 -14.41 4.84 4.44
C GLN A 12 -14.56 3.35 4.16
N SER A 13 -15.74 2.87 3.72
CA SER A 13 -15.96 1.45 3.42
C SER A 13 -15.13 0.94 2.24
N MET A 14 -14.81 1.81 1.27
CA MET A 14 -13.92 1.47 0.15
C MET A 14 -12.47 1.31 0.61
N LEU A 15 -12.02 2.17 1.53
CA LEU A 15 -10.64 2.24 2.01
C LEU A 15 -10.39 1.37 3.24
N LEU A 16 -11.43 0.90 3.92
CA LEU A 16 -11.32 0.11 5.15
C LEU A 16 -10.51 -1.18 4.98
N PRO A 17 -10.74 -2.03 3.95
CA PRO A 17 -9.97 -3.26 3.79
C PRO A 17 -8.48 -2.93 3.62
N LEU A 18 -8.20 -1.89 2.83
CA LEU A 18 -6.87 -1.41 2.52
C LEU A 18 -6.13 -0.88 3.76
N ASN A 19 -6.82 -0.07 4.58
CA ASN A 19 -6.25 0.50 5.79
C ASN A 19 -6.09 -0.54 6.91
N LEU A 20 -7.03 -1.48 7.02
CA LEU A 20 -6.96 -2.58 7.98
C LEU A 20 -5.71 -3.42 7.76
N MET A 21 -5.41 -3.72 6.50
CA MET A 21 -4.24 -4.54 6.13
C MET A 21 -2.93 -3.85 6.46
N GLN A 22 -2.82 -2.54 6.17
CA GLN A 22 -1.66 -1.74 6.58
C GLN A 22 -1.52 -1.65 8.10
N THR A 23 -2.63 -1.63 8.82
CA THR A 23 -2.62 -1.62 10.29
C THR A 23 -2.14 -2.97 10.84
N ILE A 24 -2.60 -4.09 10.28
CA ILE A 24 -2.14 -5.44 10.62
C ILE A 24 -0.64 -5.58 10.32
N ALA A 25 -0.18 -5.01 9.21
CA ALA A 25 1.22 -4.95 8.82
C ALA A 25 2.06 -3.96 9.65
N LEU A 26 1.47 -3.27 10.64
CA LEU A 26 2.15 -2.30 11.51
C LEU A 26 2.69 -1.04 10.79
N TYR A 27 2.23 -0.76 9.58
CA TYR A 27 2.59 0.42 8.79
C TYR A 27 1.34 1.20 8.32
N PRO A 28 0.50 1.70 9.25
CA PRO A 28 -0.65 2.49 8.86
C PRO A 28 -0.20 3.77 8.12
N LYS A 29 -0.91 4.15 7.06
CA LYS A 29 -0.63 5.39 6.31
C LYS A 29 -1.35 6.62 6.86
N TYR A 30 -2.47 6.39 7.56
CA TYR A 30 -3.28 7.37 8.27
C TYR A 30 -4.17 6.63 9.25
N SER A 31 -4.83 7.36 10.16
CA SER A 31 -5.83 6.80 11.06
C SER A 31 -7.21 7.38 10.78
N ILE A 32 -8.24 6.53 10.76
CA ILE A 32 -9.64 6.96 10.71
C ILE A 32 -10.28 6.60 12.05
N TRP A 33 -10.66 7.61 12.81
CA TRP A 33 -11.35 7.46 14.10
C TRP A 33 -12.63 8.29 14.09
N ASN A 34 -13.78 7.67 14.39
CA ASN A 34 -15.09 8.34 14.40
C ASN A 34 -15.38 9.16 13.13
N ASN A 35 -15.11 8.57 11.95
CA ASN A 35 -15.23 9.21 10.63
C ASN A 35 -14.30 10.44 10.44
N VAL A 36 -13.34 10.67 11.32
CA VAL A 36 -12.34 11.73 11.15
C VAL A 36 -11.03 11.07 10.70
N ILE A 37 -10.51 11.53 9.58
CA ILE A 37 -9.19 11.10 9.11
C ILE A 37 -8.11 12.03 9.68
N THR A 38 -7.10 11.41 10.27
CA THR A 38 -5.95 12.10 10.86
C THR A 38 -4.65 11.47 10.37
N PRO A 39 -3.56 12.27 10.26
CA PRO A 39 -2.23 11.71 10.07
C PRO A 39 -1.87 10.76 11.22
N ASN A 40 -0.86 9.92 11.02
CA ASN A 40 -0.42 8.99 12.06
C ASN A 40 -0.07 9.72 13.36
N SER A 41 -0.48 9.13 14.48
CA SER A 41 -0.12 9.62 15.81
C SER A 41 1.35 9.28 16.12
N ALA A 42 1.94 9.99 17.09
CA ALA A 42 3.29 9.68 17.56
C ALA A 42 3.40 8.23 18.06
N ILE A 43 2.37 7.73 18.74
CA ILE A 43 2.32 6.34 19.23
C ILE A 43 2.35 5.35 18.05
N SER A 44 1.57 5.60 17.00
CA SER A 44 1.59 4.76 15.79
C SER A 44 2.96 4.76 15.13
N ASN A 45 3.62 5.92 15.05
CA ASN A 45 4.96 6.03 14.46
C ASN A 45 6.01 5.28 15.30
N VAL A 46 5.94 5.37 16.63
CA VAL A 46 6.83 4.62 17.54
C VAL A 46 6.59 3.12 17.38
N LEU A 47 5.33 2.67 17.29
CA LEU A 47 5.02 1.26 17.09
C LEU A 47 5.57 0.75 15.75
N SER A 48 5.40 1.52 14.67
CA SER A 48 5.99 1.18 13.36
C SER A 48 7.52 1.15 13.42
N LEU A 49 8.16 2.08 14.15
CA LEU A 49 9.62 2.08 14.32
C LEU A 49 10.10 0.82 15.05
N CYS A 50 9.43 0.45 16.15
CA CYS A 50 9.73 -0.78 16.87
C CYS A 50 9.58 -2.01 15.99
N ALA A 51 8.52 -2.07 15.16
CA ALA A 51 8.31 -3.16 14.21
C ALA A 51 9.43 -3.22 13.15
N THR A 52 9.84 -2.09 12.59
CA THR A 52 10.95 -2.01 11.62
C THR A 52 12.28 -2.42 12.24
N MET A 53 12.57 -1.97 13.46
CA MET A 53 13.79 -2.37 14.18
C MET A 53 13.79 -3.87 14.48
N ALA A 54 12.67 -4.42 14.95
CA ALA A 54 12.54 -5.85 15.20
C ALA A 54 12.77 -6.67 13.92
N ALA A 55 12.12 -6.30 12.81
CA ALA A 55 12.33 -6.97 11.52
C ALA A 55 13.80 -6.89 11.06
N THR A 56 14.44 -5.72 11.19
CA THR A 56 15.85 -5.53 10.83
C THR A 56 16.77 -6.41 11.68
N ILE A 57 16.52 -6.51 12.99
CA ILE A 57 17.33 -7.36 13.89
C ILE A 57 17.19 -8.83 13.52
N VAL A 58 15.98 -9.31 13.23
CA VAL A 58 15.76 -10.72 12.85
C VAL A 58 16.46 -11.04 11.54
N HIS A 59 16.40 -10.16 10.54
CA HIS A 59 17.15 -10.35 9.29
C HIS A 59 18.67 -10.29 9.48
N ILE A 60 19.19 -9.42 10.35
CA ILE A 60 20.62 -9.41 10.69
C ILE A 60 21.02 -10.73 11.37
N TYR A 61 20.18 -11.24 12.27
CA TYR A 61 20.42 -12.54 12.93
C TYR A 61 20.48 -13.69 11.91
N GLU A 62 19.59 -13.69 10.92
CA GLU A 62 19.60 -14.67 9.82
C GLU A 62 20.92 -14.64 9.03
N VAL A 63 21.46 -13.44 8.74
CA VAL A 63 22.81 -13.30 8.14
C VAL A 63 23.88 -13.91 9.04
N PHE A 64 23.83 -13.65 10.34
CA PHE A 64 24.81 -14.20 11.27
C PHE A 64 24.77 -15.72 11.31
N GLU A 65 23.59 -16.35 11.36
CA GLU A 65 23.49 -17.82 11.28
C GLU A 65 24.08 -18.36 9.97
N LEU A 66 23.77 -17.72 8.83
CA LEU A 66 24.34 -18.09 7.53
C LEU A 66 25.87 -17.99 7.49
N CYS A 67 26.48 -17.04 8.21
CA CYS A 67 27.94 -16.88 8.28
C CYS A 67 28.62 -17.87 9.25
N TYR A 68 27.96 -18.26 10.35
CA TYR A 68 28.58 -19.05 11.42
C TYR A 68 28.51 -20.58 11.19
N ASP A 69 27.59 -21.07 10.37
CA ASP A 69 27.47 -22.49 10.08
C ASP A 69 28.58 -22.96 9.10
N ALA A 70 29.79 -23.14 9.65
CA ALA A 70 31.04 -23.35 8.92
C ALA A 70 31.04 -24.60 8.02
N ASP A 71 30.29 -25.64 8.40
CA ASP A 71 30.15 -26.88 7.63
C ASP A 71 29.25 -26.68 6.39
N VAL A 72 28.32 -25.72 6.45
CA VAL A 72 27.47 -25.31 5.33
C VAL A 72 28.22 -24.34 4.42
N VAL A 73 28.96 -23.38 4.98
CA VAL A 73 29.78 -22.40 4.23
C VAL A 73 30.76 -23.10 3.29
N PHE A 74 31.45 -24.15 3.76
CA PHE A 74 32.43 -24.88 2.92
C PHE A 74 31.79 -25.62 1.74
N LYS A 75 30.54 -26.10 1.91
CA LYS A 75 29.74 -26.72 0.86
C LYS A 75 29.14 -25.68 -0.11
N TYR A 76 28.92 -24.46 0.36
CA TYR A 76 28.40 -23.31 -0.39
C TYR A 76 29.46 -22.50 -1.16
N ILE A 77 30.76 -22.69 -0.91
CA ILE A 77 31.83 -22.10 -1.73
C ILE A 77 31.67 -22.48 -3.23
N VAL A 78 31.05 -23.62 -3.54
CA VAL A 78 30.71 -24.05 -4.92
C VAL A 78 29.54 -23.25 -5.54
N SER A 79 28.80 -22.45 -4.75
CA SER A 79 27.76 -21.51 -5.20
C SER A 79 28.01 -20.10 -4.62
N SER A 80 29.21 -19.55 -4.83
CA SER A 80 29.55 -18.16 -4.48
C SER A 80 28.45 -17.15 -4.87
N ILE A 81 27.75 -17.42 -5.98
CA ILE A 81 26.61 -16.64 -6.49
C ILE A 81 25.42 -16.67 -5.52
N GLN A 82 25.02 -17.83 -4.99
CA GLN A 82 23.85 -17.93 -4.11
C GLN A 82 24.09 -17.27 -2.75
N TYR A 83 25.29 -17.42 -2.19
CA TYR A 83 25.65 -16.71 -0.95
C TYR A 83 25.62 -15.19 -1.15
N PHE A 84 26.21 -14.71 -2.25
CA PHE A 84 26.18 -13.30 -2.60
C PHE A 84 24.74 -12.80 -2.81
N ALA A 85 23.90 -13.58 -3.50
CA ALA A 85 22.49 -13.26 -3.72
C ALA A 85 21.72 -13.17 -2.40
N SER A 86 21.86 -14.14 -1.48
CA SER A 86 21.20 -14.11 -0.17
C SER A 86 21.67 -12.95 0.71
N PHE A 87 22.97 -12.64 0.71
CA PHE A 87 23.49 -11.48 1.45
C PHE A 87 22.89 -10.17 0.90
N PHE A 88 22.86 -10.04 -0.42
CA PHE A 88 22.31 -8.87 -1.08
C PHE A 88 20.79 -8.76 -0.89
N ASP A 89 20.07 -9.89 -0.88
CA ASP A 89 18.64 -9.98 -0.58
C ASP A 89 18.31 -9.38 0.78
N ILE A 90 19.04 -9.82 1.80
CA ILE A 90 18.81 -9.39 3.18
C ILE A 90 19.15 -7.91 3.34
N PHE A 91 20.25 -7.47 2.73
CA PHE A 91 20.65 -6.07 2.74
C PHE A 91 19.59 -5.17 2.09
N LEU A 92 19.10 -5.55 0.90
CA LEU A 92 18.04 -4.82 0.21
C LEU A 92 16.73 -4.83 1.00
N THR A 93 16.37 -5.96 1.61
CA THR A 93 15.16 -6.10 2.43
C THR A 93 15.21 -5.17 3.64
N CYS A 94 16.36 -5.09 4.31
CA CYS A 94 16.57 -4.14 5.42
C CYS A 94 16.42 -2.68 4.96
N ILE A 95 17.03 -2.31 3.83
CA ILE A 95 16.86 -0.97 3.23
C ILE A 95 15.39 -0.72 2.90
N GLY A 96 14.72 -1.70 2.30
CA GLY A 96 13.31 -1.65 1.93
C GLY A 96 12.41 -1.35 3.12
N PHE A 97 12.59 -2.04 4.24
CA PHE A 97 11.78 -1.80 5.45
C PHE A 97 12.00 -0.42 6.03
N ASN A 98 13.26 0.02 6.15
CA ASN A 98 13.58 1.36 6.65
C ASN A 98 13.00 2.45 5.76
N PHE A 99 13.14 2.29 4.45
CA PHE A 99 12.62 3.24 3.48
C PHE A 99 11.08 3.27 3.49
N TYR A 100 10.44 2.10 3.57
CA TYR A 100 9.00 1.98 3.66
C TYR A 100 8.46 2.68 4.93
N TYR A 101 9.11 2.48 6.08
CA TYR A 101 8.83 3.22 7.31
C TYR A 101 8.89 4.74 7.11
N PHE A 102 9.97 5.25 6.49
CA PHE A 102 10.12 6.68 6.21
C PHE A 102 8.99 7.20 5.32
N ILE A 103 8.64 6.50 4.24
CA ILE A 103 7.54 6.90 3.35
C ILE A 103 6.23 7.00 4.14
N CYS A 104 5.89 5.99 4.95
CA CYS A 104 4.64 5.99 5.71
C CYS A 104 4.54 7.20 6.66
N ILE A 105 5.64 7.59 7.30
CA ILE A 105 5.67 8.77 8.17
C ILE A 105 5.63 10.07 7.38
N PHE A 106 6.56 10.27 6.45
CA PHE A 106 6.70 11.54 5.73
C PHE A 106 5.48 11.84 4.84
N HIS A 107 4.90 10.82 4.21
CA HIS A 107 3.75 10.98 3.33
C HIS A 107 2.39 10.81 4.04
N SER A 108 2.35 10.63 5.36
CA SER A 108 1.08 10.51 6.12
C SER A 108 0.12 11.67 5.84
N LYS A 109 0.60 12.92 5.86
CA LYS A 109 -0.20 14.11 5.52
C LYS A 109 -0.70 14.10 4.07
N ASN A 110 0.13 13.65 3.13
CA ASN A 110 -0.25 13.52 1.73
C ASN A 110 -1.34 12.46 1.54
N ASN A 111 -1.25 11.34 2.26
CA ASN A 111 -2.26 10.28 2.22
C ASN A 111 -3.61 10.78 2.78
N VAL A 112 -3.60 11.59 3.85
CA VAL A 112 -4.83 12.24 4.33
C VAL A 112 -5.40 13.20 3.29
N SER A 113 -4.56 14.06 2.70
CA SER A 113 -5.00 14.97 1.64
C SER A 113 -5.53 14.21 0.42
N PHE A 114 -4.95 13.05 0.10
CA PHE A 114 -5.41 12.19 -0.98
C PHE A 114 -6.85 11.72 -0.72
N VAL A 115 -7.13 11.17 0.46
CA VAL A 115 -8.48 10.68 0.80
C VAL A 115 -9.50 11.81 0.77
N LEU A 116 -9.17 12.99 1.29
CA LEU A 116 -10.09 14.14 1.29
C LEU A 116 -10.39 14.66 -0.12
N LYS A 117 -9.38 14.74 -0.99
CA LYS A 117 -9.58 15.14 -2.40
C LYS A 117 -10.34 14.06 -3.17
N PHE A 118 -9.99 12.79 -2.96
CA PHE A 118 -10.69 11.66 -3.55
C PHE A 118 -12.17 11.64 -3.16
N GLN A 119 -12.50 11.94 -1.91
CA GLN A 119 -13.89 12.06 -1.47
C GLN A 119 -14.65 13.18 -2.17
N LYS A 120 -14.02 14.36 -2.37
CA LYS A 120 -14.64 15.47 -3.11
C LYS A 120 -14.98 15.04 -4.55
N VAL A 121 -14.07 14.33 -5.21
CA VAL A 121 -14.31 13.71 -6.53
C VAL A 121 -15.41 12.66 -6.46
N HIS A 122 -15.38 11.78 -5.45
CA HIS A 122 -16.35 10.69 -5.31
C HIS A 122 -17.79 11.19 -5.12
N ARG A 123 -17.98 12.25 -4.33
CA ARG A 123 -19.28 12.90 -4.11
C ARG A 123 -19.85 13.48 -5.40
N PHE A 124 -18.99 14.07 -6.23
CA PHE A 124 -19.40 14.69 -7.48
C PHE A 124 -19.69 13.63 -8.56
N LEU A 125 -18.78 12.67 -8.72
CA LEU A 125 -18.90 11.56 -9.67
C LEU A 125 -19.53 10.35 -8.98
N THR A 126 -20.86 10.38 -8.88
CA THR A 126 -21.63 9.27 -8.30
C THR A 126 -21.48 8.03 -9.19
N ASP A 127 -21.09 6.89 -8.61
CA ASP A 127 -20.90 5.64 -9.33
C ASP A 127 -21.79 4.53 -8.77
N SER A 128 -22.61 3.93 -9.64
CA SER A 128 -23.48 2.80 -9.31
C SER A 128 -22.68 1.52 -9.00
N LYS A 129 -21.44 1.39 -9.48
CA LYS A 129 -20.58 0.21 -9.31
C LYS A 129 -19.84 0.17 -7.97
N ARG A 130 -20.09 1.12 -7.05
CA ARG A 130 -19.45 1.20 -5.72
C ARG A 130 -19.47 -0.10 -4.92
N LYS A 131 -20.64 -0.72 -4.75
CA LYS A 131 -20.79 -1.92 -3.91
C LYS A 131 -19.94 -3.08 -4.45
N ARG A 132 -19.87 -3.20 -5.77
CA ARG A 132 -19.08 -4.20 -6.47
C ARG A 132 -17.59 -3.98 -6.20
N PHE A 133 -17.10 -2.74 -6.26
CA PHE A 133 -15.71 -2.43 -5.94
C PHE A 133 -15.33 -2.83 -4.51
N ILE A 134 -16.16 -2.45 -3.52
CA ILE A 134 -15.93 -2.79 -2.10
C ILE A 134 -15.83 -4.31 -1.91
N PHE A 135 -16.76 -5.06 -2.50
CA PHE A 135 -16.79 -6.52 -2.43
C PHE A 135 -15.53 -7.16 -3.02
N TRP A 136 -15.13 -6.77 -4.24
CA TRP A 136 -13.92 -7.29 -4.87
C TRP A 136 -12.65 -6.90 -4.11
N ASN A 137 -12.63 -5.74 -3.47
CA ASN A 137 -11.50 -5.32 -2.64
C ASN A 137 -11.33 -6.25 -1.43
N TRP A 138 -12.43 -6.56 -0.72
CA TRP A 138 -12.41 -7.54 0.37
C TRP A 138 -11.98 -8.93 -0.09
N ILE A 139 -12.53 -9.43 -1.20
CA ILE A 139 -12.13 -10.74 -1.75
C ILE A 139 -10.64 -10.76 -2.04
N THR A 140 -10.11 -9.74 -2.72
CA THR A 140 -8.69 -9.70 -3.10
C THR A 140 -7.78 -9.68 -1.88
N MET A 141 -8.12 -8.86 -0.88
CA MET A 141 -7.32 -8.78 0.35
C MET A 141 -7.36 -10.10 1.12
N ALA A 142 -8.55 -10.69 1.27
CA ALA A 142 -8.70 -11.98 1.94
C ALA A 142 -7.96 -13.10 1.19
N SER A 143 -8.09 -13.15 -0.14
CA SER A 143 -7.41 -14.17 -0.95
C SER A 143 -5.89 -14.06 -0.86
N LEU A 144 -5.35 -12.84 -0.83
CA LEU A 144 -3.91 -12.60 -0.71
C LEU A 144 -3.40 -13.11 0.64
N ILE A 145 -4.04 -12.73 1.76
CA ILE A 145 -3.62 -13.23 3.09
C ILE A 145 -3.73 -14.74 3.18
N ILE A 146 -4.86 -15.31 2.74
CA ILE A 146 -5.09 -16.75 2.83
C ILE A 146 -4.02 -17.49 2.03
N PHE A 147 -3.68 -17.00 0.83
CA PHE A 147 -2.64 -17.57 0.01
C PHE A 147 -1.27 -17.49 0.70
N ASP A 148 -0.86 -16.31 1.16
CA ASP A 148 0.43 -16.11 1.79
C ASP A 148 0.57 -16.97 3.05
N VAL A 149 -0.43 -16.93 3.95
CA VAL A 149 -0.44 -17.74 5.17
C VAL A 149 -0.41 -19.24 4.85
N ALA A 150 -1.15 -19.71 3.83
CA ALA A 150 -1.12 -21.12 3.43
C ALA A 150 0.26 -21.54 2.91
N VAL A 151 0.91 -20.69 2.11
CA VAL A 151 2.28 -20.93 1.62
C VAL A 151 3.26 -20.97 2.79
N LEU A 152 3.16 -20.06 3.75
CA LEU A 152 4.02 -20.05 4.94
C LEU A 152 3.85 -21.29 5.81
N ILE A 153 2.60 -21.71 6.07
CA ILE A 153 2.32 -22.94 6.82
C ILE A 153 2.90 -24.15 6.08
N TYR A 154 2.71 -24.23 4.76
CA TYR A 154 3.24 -25.31 3.95
C TYR A 154 4.77 -25.37 4.02
N ILE A 155 5.44 -24.25 3.81
CA ILE A 155 6.90 -24.11 3.88
C ILE A 155 7.42 -24.52 5.26
N HIS A 156 6.80 -24.03 6.34
CA HIS A 156 7.19 -24.37 7.70
C HIS A 156 7.05 -25.87 8.01
N VAL A 157 5.92 -26.49 7.63
CA VAL A 157 5.68 -27.92 7.87
C VAL A 157 6.61 -28.80 7.03
N LYS A 158 6.94 -28.40 5.80
CA LYS A 158 7.76 -29.22 4.88
C LYS A 158 9.26 -29.07 5.10
N LEU A 159 9.72 -27.87 5.40
CA LEU A 159 11.15 -27.56 5.52
C LEU A 159 11.61 -27.43 6.97
N HIS A 160 10.70 -27.58 7.94
CA HIS A 160 10.98 -27.45 9.37
C HIS A 160 11.67 -26.13 9.72
N PHE A 161 11.32 -25.04 9.02
CA PHE A 161 11.91 -23.73 9.27
C PHE A 161 11.64 -23.26 10.70
N PRO A 162 12.62 -22.59 11.34
CA PRO A 162 12.43 -22.06 12.68
C PRO A 162 11.39 -20.93 12.70
N LEU A 163 10.79 -20.70 13.87
CA LEU A 163 9.70 -19.74 14.03
C LEU A 163 10.09 -18.29 13.69
N TYR A 164 11.37 -17.93 13.81
CA TYR A 164 11.81 -16.58 13.47
C TYR A 164 11.73 -16.30 11.95
N ASN A 165 11.92 -17.31 11.09
CA ASN A 165 11.70 -17.17 9.64
C ASN A 165 10.25 -16.88 9.31
N LEU A 166 9.30 -17.48 10.04
CA LEU A 166 7.87 -17.16 9.87
C LEU A 166 7.61 -15.68 10.15
N PHE A 167 8.26 -15.11 11.18
CA PHE A 167 8.14 -13.69 11.47
C PHE A 167 8.70 -12.81 10.35
N CYS A 168 9.87 -13.15 9.79
CA CYS A 168 10.42 -12.47 8.61
C CYS A 168 9.44 -12.50 7.44
N CYS A 169 8.91 -13.69 7.11
CA CYS A 169 7.99 -13.82 6.00
C CYS A 169 6.68 -13.07 6.22
N LEU A 170 6.15 -13.05 7.45
CA LEU A 170 4.97 -12.23 7.79
C LEU A 170 5.24 -10.73 7.57
N MET A 171 6.45 -10.27 7.85
CA MET A 171 6.85 -8.90 7.55
C MET A 171 6.98 -8.66 6.04
N SER A 172 7.44 -9.64 5.26
CA SER A 172 7.47 -9.53 3.79
C SER A 172 6.08 -9.38 3.17
N ILE A 173 5.05 -10.03 3.72
CA ILE A 173 3.64 -9.84 3.30
C ILE A 173 3.23 -8.37 3.36
N SER A 174 3.83 -7.55 4.23
CA SER A 174 3.54 -6.11 4.27
C SER A 174 3.84 -5.39 2.95
N PHE A 175 4.88 -5.83 2.21
CA PHE A 175 5.21 -5.29 0.90
C PHE A 175 4.15 -5.67 -0.13
N ASP A 176 3.74 -6.95 -0.16
CA ASP A 176 2.70 -7.45 -1.07
C ASP A 176 1.37 -6.74 -0.85
N VAL A 177 0.98 -6.58 0.42
CA VAL A 177 -0.19 -5.80 0.82
C VAL A 177 -0.08 -4.34 0.34
N SER A 178 1.11 -3.75 0.44
CA SER A 178 1.34 -2.36 0.06
C SER A 178 1.31 -2.14 -1.45
N MET A 179 1.84 -3.09 -2.22
CA MET A 179 1.75 -3.10 -3.68
C MET A 179 0.30 -3.31 -4.12
N ASN A 180 -0.43 -4.26 -3.51
CA ASN A 180 -1.83 -4.48 -3.80
C ASN A 180 -2.67 -3.23 -3.47
N TYR A 181 -2.39 -2.57 -2.35
CA TYR A 181 -2.99 -1.29 -1.99
C TYR A 181 -2.78 -0.24 -3.09
N ALA A 182 -1.55 -0.10 -3.58
CA ALA A 182 -1.22 0.84 -4.64
C ALA A 182 -2.01 0.54 -5.92
N LEU A 183 -2.04 -0.73 -6.35
CA LEU A 183 -2.79 -1.19 -7.51
C LEU A 183 -4.30 -0.92 -7.37
N ARG A 184 -4.88 -1.18 -6.20
CA ARG A 184 -6.31 -0.96 -5.93
C ARG A 184 -6.67 0.51 -5.92
N LEU A 185 -5.84 1.38 -5.34
CA LEU A 185 -6.04 2.83 -5.42
C LEU A 185 -5.88 3.37 -6.84
N MET A 186 -4.88 2.89 -7.58
CA MET A 186 -4.69 3.26 -8.98
C MET A 186 -5.92 2.88 -9.79
N LYS A 187 -6.43 1.66 -9.61
CA LYS A 187 -7.65 1.19 -10.27
C LYS A 187 -8.86 2.06 -9.92
N LEU A 188 -9.00 2.44 -8.65
CA LEU A 188 -10.07 3.32 -8.19
C LEU A 188 -10.02 4.71 -8.84
N LEU A 189 -8.84 5.30 -8.99
CA LEU A 189 -8.66 6.57 -9.72
C LEU A 189 -8.99 6.41 -11.22
N SER A 190 -8.53 5.30 -11.83
CA SER A 190 -8.80 4.99 -13.23
C SER A 190 -10.30 4.83 -13.50
N ASP A 191 -11.03 4.18 -12.59
CA ASP A 191 -12.48 4.06 -12.71
C ASP A 191 -13.17 5.44 -12.57
N LYS A 192 -12.62 6.37 -11.77
CA LYS A 192 -13.15 7.73 -11.65
C LYS A 192 -12.92 8.60 -12.88
N ILE A 193 -11.76 8.49 -13.53
CA ILE A 193 -11.54 9.20 -14.80
C ILE A 193 -12.42 8.63 -15.93
N GLU A 194 -12.71 7.33 -15.93
CA GLU A 194 -13.65 6.72 -16.87
C GLU A 194 -15.07 7.27 -16.69
N VAL A 195 -15.57 7.34 -15.44
CA VAL A 195 -16.87 7.96 -15.12
C VAL A 195 -16.89 9.42 -15.53
N TRP A 196 -15.83 10.17 -15.21
CA TRP A 196 -15.72 11.57 -15.63
C TRP A 196 -15.78 11.72 -17.16
N ASN A 197 -15.09 10.86 -17.91
CA ASN A 197 -15.08 10.91 -19.37
C ASN A 197 -16.47 10.62 -19.96
N MET A 198 -17.21 9.65 -19.40
CA MET A 198 -18.58 9.36 -19.82
C MET A 198 -19.51 10.56 -19.59
N GLU A 199 -19.44 11.19 -18.42
CA GLU A 199 -20.23 12.40 -18.12
C GLU A 199 -19.85 13.58 -19.02
N ALA A 200 -18.55 13.76 -19.30
CA ALA A 200 -18.07 14.82 -20.20
C ALA A 200 -18.60 14.66 -21.63
N GLN A 201 -18.70 13.42 -22.12
CA GLN A 201 -19.28 13.12 -23.43
C GLN A 201 -20.79 13.39 -23.46
N ASN A 202 -21.52 13.03 -22.40
CA ASN A 202 -22.96 13.27 -22.30
C ASN A 202 -23.30 14.77 -22.32
N LEU A 203 -22.47 15.61 -21.71
CA LEU A 203 -22.67 17.08 -21.74
C LEU A 203 -22.56 17.68 -23.12
N ARG A 204 -21.69 17.12 -23.98
CA ARG A 204 -21.55 17.58 -25.36
C ARG A 204 -22.83 17.37 -26.17
N LEU A 205 -23.63 16.35 -25.81
CA LEU A 205 -24.89 16.02 -26.46
C LEU A 205 -26.06 16.89 -25.97
N LEU A 206 -25.98 17.38 -24.73
CA LEU A 206 -27.05 18.17 -24.11
C LEU A 206 -26.81 19.67 -24.34
N HIS A 207 -27.43 20.20 -25.40
CA HIS A 207 -27.38 21.62 -25.77
C HIS A 207 -28.31 22.47 -24.88
N HIS A 208 -28.04 22.52 -23.57
CA HIS A 208 -28.90 23.21 -22.60
C HIS A 208 -28.22 24.40 -21.91
N SER A 209 -29.05 25.42 -21.61
CA SER A 209 -28.72 26.75 -21.08
C SER A 209 -28.11 26.79 -19.67
N ASN A 210 -27.84 25.63 -19.05
CA ASN A 210 -27.17 25.50 -17.76
C ASN A 210 -25.77 24.86 -17.87
N SER A 211 -25.21 24.83 -19.09
CA SER A 211 -23.92 24.20 -19.42
C SER A 211 -22.75 24.74 -18.61
N ASP A 212 -22.71 26.05 -18.37
CA ASP A 212 -21.48 26.71 -17.95
C ASP A 212 -21.07 26.34 -16.52
N MET A 213 -22.03 26.35 -15.58
CA MET A 213 -21.77 25.94 -14.19
C MET A 213 -21.41 24.47 -14.09
N HIS A 214 -22.06 23.62 -14.90
CA HIS A 214 -21.76 22.19 -14.90
C HIS A 214 -20.39 21.90 -15.53
N CYS A 215 -20.03 22.57 -16.63
CA CYS A 215 -18.70 22.50 -17.23
C CYS A 215 -17.60 22.93 -16.25
N GLN A 216 -17.82 24.01 -15.48
CA GLN A 216 -16.88 24.44 -14.44
C GLN A 216 -16.70 23.36 -13.36
N ASN A 217 -17.79 22.74 -12.90
CA ASN A 217 -17.72 21.66 -11.91
C ASN A 217 -17.01 20.41 -12.45
N MET A 218 -17.24 20.04 -13.70
CA MET A 218 -16.53 18.95 -14.38
C MET A 218 -15.04 19.23 -14.49
N PHE A 219 -14.65 20.44 -14.92
CA PHE A 219 -13.25 20.83 -14.97
C PHE A 219 -12.60 20.79 -13.58
N LYS A 220 -13.30 21.29 -12.55
CA LYS A 220 -12.83 21.23 -11.16
C LYS A 220 -12.64 19.79 -10.68
N ALA A 221 -13.55 18.88 -11.01
CA ALA A 221 -13.42 17.46 -10.68
C ALA A 221 -12.22 16.82 -11.37
N TYR A 222 -11.97 17.15 -12.64
CA TYR A 222 -10.79 16.70 -13.38
C TYR A 222 -9.48 17.15 -12.73
N VAL A 223 -9.39 18.43 -12.35
CA VAL A 223 -8.22 18.97 -11.64
C VAL A 223 -8.01 18.22 -10.33
N GLN A 224 -9.07 17.95 -9.56
CA GLN A 224 -8.97 17.18 -8.32
C GLN A 224 -8.53 15.73 -8.54
N ILE A 225 -8.98 15.07 -9.62
CA ILE A 225 -8.50 13.73 -10.01
C ILE A 225 -7.00 13.78 -10.30
N LEU A 226 -6.53 14.75 -11.09
CA LEU A 226 -5.12 14.92 -11.42
C LEU A 226 -4.26 15.16 -10.16
N GLU A 227 -4.76 15.97 -9.23
CA GLU A 227 -4.10 16.17 -7.93
C GLU A 227 -4.04 14.87 -7.12
N CYS A 228 -5.06 14.02 -7.17
CA CYS A 228 -5.03 12.71 -6.52
C CYS A 228 -3.98 11.79 -7.15
N TYR A 229 -3.83 11.79 -8.48
CA TYR A 229 -2.74 11.07 -9.16
C TYR A 229 -1.36 11.57 -8.75
N ASN A 230 -1.18 12.89 -8.61
CA ASN A 230 0.08 13.46 -8.15
C ASN A 230 0.40 13.06 -6.71
N LEU A 231 -0.59 13.13 -5.81
CA LEU A 231 -0.44 12.67 -4.42
C LEU A 231 -0.13 11.17 -4.35
N PHE A 232 -0.83 10.36 -5.16
CA PHE A 232 -0.56 8.93 -5.30
C PHE A 232 0.88 8.68 -5.76
N LYS A 233 1.32 9.35 -6.83
CA LYS A 233 2.69 9.23 -7.35
C LYS A 233 3.71 9.56 -6.27
N CYS A 234 3.54 10.67 -5.54
CA CYS A 234 4.44 11.03 -4.45
C CYS A 234 4.49 9.99 -3.33
N SER A 235 3.40 9.28 -3.05
CA SER A 235 3.34 8.28 -1.97
C SER A 235 3.78 6.87 -2.36
N PHE A 236 3.73 6.52 -3.66
CA PHE A 236 3.94 5.15 -4.12
C PHE A 236 5.07 4.99 -5.13
N GLN A 237 5.50 6.06 -5.81
CA GLN A 237 6.57 5.96 -6.82
C GLN A 237 7.84 5.36 -6.23
N GLN A 238 8.25 5.78 -5.02
CA GLN A 238 9.49 5.26 -4.47
C GLN A 238 9.37 3.80 -4.03
N ILE A 239 8.18 3.37 -3.56
CA ILE A 239 7.92 1.95 -3.24
C ILE A 239 8.04 1.11 -4.50
N VAL A 240 7.35 1.52 -5.58
CA VAL A 240 7.36 0.79 -6.86
C VAL A 240 8.78 0.70 -7.42
N CYS A 241 9.55 1.81 -7.41
CA CYS A 241 10.93 1.78 -7.88
C CYS A 241 11.82 0.81 -7.09
N ILE A 242 11.66 0.73 -5.77
CA ILE A 242 12.44 -0.22 -4.95
C ILE A 242 12.02 -1.65 -5.24
N THR A 243 10.73 -1.92 -5.34
CA THR A 243 10.20 -3.24 -5.69
C THR A 243 10.69 -3.68 -7.07
N ASP A 244 10.67 -2.80 -8.07
CA ASP A 244 11.16 -3.09 -9.42
C ASP A 244 12.67 -3.40 -9.41
N VAL A 245 13.47 -2.63 -8.67
CA VAL A 245 14.91 -2.89 -8.50
C VAL A 245 15.15 -4.25 -7.86
N PHE A 246 14.35 -4.61 -6.86
CA PHE A 246 14.41 -5.92 -6.21
C PHE A 246 14.11 -7.05 -7.22
N PHE A 247 13.04 -6.93 -8.00
CA PHE A 247 12.69 -7.91 -9.04
C PHE A 247 13.70 -8.01 -10.16
N CYS A 248 14.41 -6.94 -10.53
CA CYS A 248 15.41 -7.00 -11.60
C CYS A 248 16.71 -7.72 -11.21
N ILE A 249 16.95 -7.93 -9.92
CA ILE A 249 18.20 -8.52 -9.41
C ILE A 249 18.08 -10.04 -9.25
N PHE A 250 16.86 -10.57 -9.19
CA PHE A 250 16.54 -12.00 -9.09
C PHE A 250 15.97 -12.56 -10.40
#